data_AF-A0A535F4H8-F1
#
_entry.id   AF-A0A535F4H8-F1
#
_cell.length_a   1.000
_cell.length_b   1.000
_cell.length_c   1.000
_cell.angle_alpha   90.00
_cell.angle_beta   90.00
_cell.angle_gamma   90.00
#
_symmetry.space_group_name_H-M   'P 1'
#
loop_
_entity.id
_entity.type
_entity.pdbx_description
1 polymer ?
#
loop_
_entity_poly.entity_id
_entity_poly.type
_entity_poly.pdbx_seq_one_letter_code
_entity_poly.pdbx_strand_id
1 'polypeptide(L)'
;DKVANEKLIVLNELSLEAPRTKDMVAILGKLPLDGKRVLMMLPKRDENVVLSLRNIPFAKVQHVSSINVVELLKHDCLIMPVETIRWLELVFGEGLSAEEASARIRDEEPDGNVSEATDDEELNGNASESEATDDEELNGNASEATDGEEADDSAAESAE
;
A
#
# COMPACT_ATOMS: atom_id res chain seq x y z
N ASP A 1 30.61 -12.99 1.07
CA ASP A 1 31.02 -11.69 0.51
C ASP A 1 30.32 -10.51 1.17
N LYS A 2 29.00 -10.30 0.99
CA LYS A 2 28.29 -9.14 1.57
C LYS A 2 28.38 -9.04 3.09
N VAL A 3 28.25 -10.16 3.80
CA VAL A 3 28.42 -10.23 5.27
C VAL A 3 29.86 -9.92 5.68
N ALA A 4 30.83 -10.52 4.99
CA ALA A 4 32.26 -10.35 5.29
C ALA A 4 32.77 -8.92 5.05
N ASN A 5 32.10 -8.15 4.20
CA ASN A 5 32.43 -6.76 3.91
C ASN A 5 31.52 -5.75 4.62
N GLU A 6 30.73 -6.18 5.62
CA GLU A 6 29.79 -5.31 6.36
C GLU A 6 28.78 -4.57 5.47
N LYS A 7 28.41 -5.19 4.34
CA LYS A 7 27.48 -4.64 3.33
C LYS A 7 26.06 -5.18 3.48
N LEU A 8 25.76 -5.89 4.57
CA LEU A 8 24.43 -6.39 4.90
C LEU A 8 23.89 -5.59 6.09
N ILE A 9 22.71 -5.01 5.93
CA ILE A 9 21.99 -4.30 6.98
C ILE A 9 20.69 -5.05 7.24
N VAL A 10 20.46 -5.41 8.49
CA VAL A 10 19.22 -6.06 8.93
C VAL A 10 18.36 -5.04 9.64
N LEU A 11 17.10 -4.95 9.24
CA LEU A 11 16.08 -4.12 9.90
C LEU A 11 15.15 -5.03 10.70
N ASN A 12 14.65 -4.58 11.85
CA ASN A 12 13.64 -5.35 12.59
C ASN A 12 12.35 -5.43 11.77
N GLU A 13 11.77 -4.26 11.50
CA GLU A 13 10.55 -4.10 10.75
C GLU A 13 10.68 -2.93 9.77
N LEU A 14 9.95 -3.04 8.66
CA LEU A 14 9.86 -1.99 7.67
C LEU A 14 8.40 -1.92 7.18
N SER A 15 7.61 -1.07 7.82
CA SER A 15 6.27 -0.72 7.36
C SER A 15 6.16 0.79 7.16
N LEU A 16 5.34 1.18 6.20
CA LEU A 16 4.97 2.57 5.95
C LEU A 16 3.45 2.66 5.90
N GLU A 17 2.85 3.59 6.62
CA GLU A 17 1.40 3.82 6.58
C GLU A 17 0.94 4.37 5.22
N ALA A 18 1.79 5.15 4.56
CA ALA A 18 1.52 5.74 3.25
C ALA A 18 2.77 5.74 2.35
N PRO A 19 2.62 5.68 1.01
CA PRO A 19 3.75 5.70 0.09
C PRO A 19 4.38 7.10 0.05
N ARG A 20 5.47 7.30 0.81
CA ARG A 20 6.19 8.58 0.91
C ARG A 20 7.69 8.39 0.69
N THR A 21 8.16 8.80 -0.49
CA THR A 21 9.60 8.75 -0.85
C THR A 21 10.47 9.58 0.10
N LYS A 22 9.97 10.71 0.63
CA LYS A 22 10.72 11.54 1.58
C LYS A 22 11.09 10.77 2.86
N ASP A 23 10.14 10.02 3.39
CA ASP A 23 10.31 9.26 4.62
C ASP A 23 11.29 8.10 4.38
N MET A 24 11.19 7.43 3.23
CA MET A 24 12.16 6.41 2.81
C MET A 24 13.57 6.97 2.64
N VAL A 25 13.74 8.16 2.03
CA VAL A 25 15.05 8.81 1.93
C VAL A 25 15.61 9.15 3.31
N ALA A 26 14.77 9.59 4.24
CA ALA A 26 15.19 9.85 5.62
C ALA A 26 15.64 8.56 6.33
N ILE A 27 14.94 7.44 6.12
CA ILE A 27 15.34 6.12 6.66
C ILE A 27 16.68 5.69 6.06
N LEU A 28 16.82 5.73 4.73
CA LEU A 28 18.07 5.37 4.05
C LEU A 28 19.22 6.31 4.46
N GLY A 29 18.96 7.59 4.70
CA GLY A 29 19.97 8.55 5.15
C GLY A 29 20.49 8.31 6.57
N LYS A 30 19.74 7.59 7.41
CA LYS A 30 20.19 7.17 8.76
C LYS A 30 21.10 5.95 8.72
N LEU A 31 21.09 5.21 7.62
CA LEU A 31 21.90 4.02 7.43
C LEU A 31 23.28 4.41 6.86
N PRO A 32 24.34 3.62 7.09
CA PRO A 32 25.69 3.86 6.56
C PRO A 32 25.76 3.53 5.05
N LEU A 33 24.97 4.25 4.26
CA LEU A 33 24.83 4.11 2.81
C LEU A 33 25.60 5.26 2.16
N ASP A 34 26.92 5.10 2.00
CA ASP A 34 27.83 6.14 1.48
C ASP A 34 27.64 6.40 -0.04
N GLY A 35 26.43 6.74 -0.49
CA GLY A 35 26.08 6.86 -1.91
C GLY A 35 26.11 5.52 -2.68
N LYS A 36 26.17 4.42 -1.94
CA LYS A 36 26.22 3.04 -2.45
C LYS A 36 24.88 2.62 -3.04
N ARG A 37 24.90 1.74 -4.05
CA ARG A 37 23.66 1.16 -4.58
C ARG A 37 23.09 0.15 -3.60
N VAL A 38 21.79 0.25 -3.35
CA VAL A 38 21.10 -0.53 -2.32
C VAL A 38 20.08 -1.47 -2.95
N LEU A 39 20.17 -2.74 -2.59
CA LEU A 39 19.13 -3.72 -2.86
C LEU A 39 18.39 -4.01 -1.56
N MET A 40 17.08 -3.80 -1.57
CA MET A 40 16.20 -4.17 -0.47
C MET A 40 15.42 -5.43 -0.86
N MET A 41 15.41 -6.43 0.02
CA MET A 41 14.66 -7.67 -0.23
C MET A 41 13.56 -7.87 0.81
N LEU A 42 12.35 -8.14 0.31
CA LEU A 42 11.16 -8.36 1.13
C LEU A 42 10.57 -9.76 0.87
N PRO A 43 10.00 -10.42 1.90
CA PRO A 43 9.37 -11.74 1.76
C PRO A 43 7.92 -11.62 1.30
N LYS A 44 7.30 -10.46 1.50
CA LYS A 44 5.97 -10.09 1.06
C LYS A 44 6.06 -8.77 0.31
N ARG A 45 5.24 -8.62 -0.73
CA ARG A 45 5.15 -7.35 -1.45
C ARG A 45 4.39 -6.34 -0.60
N ASP A 46 5.11 -5.32 -0.14
CA ASP A 46 4.53 -4.12 0.47
C ASP A 46 4.47 -3.01 -0.59
N GLU A 47 3.25 -2.59 -0.97
CA GLU A 47 3.07 -1.56 -1.98
C GLU A 47 3.57 -0.19 -1.53
N ASN A 48 3.43 0.15 -0.25
CA ASN A 48 3.86 1.44 0.29
C ASN A 48 5.38 1.55 0.22
N VAL A 49 6.10 0.49 0.59
CA VAL A 49 7.56 0.43 0.47
C VAL A 49 8.00 0.43 -0.99
N VAL A 50 7.33 -0.35 -1.85
CA VAL A 50 7.69 -0.45 -3.27
C VAL A 50 7.50 0.89 -3.99
N LEU A 51 6.37 1.55 -3.78
CA LEU A 51 6.09 2.85 -4.39
C LEU A 51 7.03 3.94 -3.84
N SER A 52 7.37 3.89 -2.55
CA SER A 52 8.28 4.85 -1.94
C SER A 52 9.71 4.74 -2.47
N LEU A 53 10.19 3.51 -2.73
CA LEU A 53 11.53 3.24 -3.27
C LEU A 53 11.63 3.41 -4.78
N ARG A 54 10.54 3.23 -5.54
CA ARG A 54 10.56 3.26 -7.01
C ARG A 54 11.17 4.52 -7.61
N ASN A 55 11.06 5.66 -6.93
CA ASN A 55 11.57 6.95 -7.40
C ASN A 55 13.02 7.24 -6.95
N ILE A 56 13.66 6.34 -6.20
CA ILE A 56 15.01 6.53 -5.66
C ILE A 56 16.01 5.84 -6.59
N PRO A 57 16.88 6.57 -7.31
CA PRO A 57 17.71 5.98 -8.38
C PRO A 57 18.80 5.01 -7.89
N PHE A 58 19.24 5.16 -6.65
CA PHE A 58 20.29 4.33 -6.05
C PHE A 58 19.75 3.19 -5.18
N ALA A 59 18.43 3.05 -5.03
CA ALA A 59 17.81 2.02 -4.21
C ALA A 59 16.78 1.24 -5.03
N LYS A 60 16.78 -0.10 -4.87
CA LYS A 60 15.86 -0.99 -5.56
C LYS A 60 15.26 -1.96 -4.57
N VAL A 61 13.95 -2.19 -4.69
CA VAL A 61 13.25 -3.24 -3.94
C VAL A 61 13.03 -4.45 -4.84
N GLN A 62 13.19 -5.64 -4.27
CA GLN A 62 12.90 -6.90 -4.95
C GLN A 62 12.31 -7.92 -3.98
N HIS A 63 11.50 -8.83 -4.51
CA HIS A 63 11.00 -9.95 -3.74
C HIS A 63 12.11 -10.98 -3.52
N VAL A 64 12.16 -11.60 -2.33
CA VAL A 64 13.18 -12.59 -1.98
C VAL A 64 13.19 -13.81 -2.92
N SER A 65 12.04 -14.24 -3.43
CA SER A 65 11.95 -15.34 -4.41
C SER A 65 12.53 -14.99 -5.78
N SER A 66 12.67 -13.69 -6.10
CA SER A 66 13.21 -13.19 -7.36
C SER A 66 14.70 -12.83 -7.27
N ILE A 67 15.40 -13.34 -6.26
CA ILE A 67 16.82 -13.07 -6.05
C ILE A 67 17.66 -13.53 -7.25
N ASN A 68 18.52 -12.65 -7.75
CA ASN A 68 19.41 -12.93 -8.87
C ASN A 68 20.84 -12.50 -8.51
N VAL A 69 21.82 -13.32 -8.89
CA VAL A 69 23.26 -13.06 -8.74
C VAL A 69 23.65 -11.72 -9.38
N VAL A 70 23.08 -11.39 -10.55
CA VAL A 70 23.36 -10.14 -11.24
C VAL A 70 22.98 -8.92 -10.39
N GLU A 71 21.85 -8.99 -9.69
CA GLU A 71 21.38 -7.89 -8.83
C GLU A 71 22.25 -7.79 -7.57
N LEU A 72 22.65 -8.91 -6.98
CA LEU A 72 23.56 -8.97 -5.81
C LEU A 72 24.94 -8.38 -6.11
N LEU A 73 25.46 -8.55 -7.34
CA LEU A 73 26.74 -7.99 -7.77
C LEU A 73 26.64 -6.51 -8.16
N LYS A 74 25.50 -6.07 -8.73
CA LYS A 74 25.28 -4.67 -9.10
C LYS A 74 25.11 -3.76 -7.89
N HIS A 75 24.46 -4.22 -6.84
CA HIS A 75 24.20 -3.42 -5.65
C HIS A 75 25.33 -3.64 -4.65
N ASP A 76 25.79 -2.57 -4.01
CA ASP A 76 26.88 -2.63 -3.06
C ASP A 76 26.36 -3.11 -1.70
N CYS A 77 25.23 -2.54 -1.25
CA CYS A 77 24.60 -2.85 0.03
C CYS A 77 23.31 -3.67 -0.14
N LEU A 78 23.09 -4.59 0.78
CA LEU A 78 21.88 -5.41 0.89
C LEU A 78 21.14 -5.04 2.19
N ILE A 79 19.86 -4.75 2.08
CA ILE A 79 18.98 -4.44 3.23
C ILE A 79 17.87 -5.48 3.27
N MET A 80 17.66 -6.11 4.42
CA MET A 80 16.60 -7.09 4.61
C MET A 80 15.97 -6.95 5.99
N PRO A 81 14.62 -6.92 6.10
CA PRO A 81 13.94 -7.15 7.37
C PRO A 81 14.26 -8.53 7.95
N VAL A 82 14.09 -8.69 9.28
CA VAL A 82 14.24 -9.98 9.96
C VAL A 82 13.33 -11.04 9.36
N GLU A 83 12.10 -10.67 8.98
CA GLU A 83 11.16 -11.55 8.30
C GLU A 83 11.73 -12.16 7.00
N THR A 84 12.48 -11.38 6.21
CA THR A 84 13.11 -11.87 4.98
C THR A 84 14.15 -12.94 5.27
N ILE A 85 14.91 -12.79 6.35
CA ILE A 85 15.92 -13.76 6.77
C ILE A 85 15.22 -15.06 7.19
N ARG A 86 14.15 -14.96 7.99
CA ARG A 86 13.36 -16.12 8.41
C ARG A 86 12.78 -16.87 7.22
N TRP A 87 12.24 -16.15 6.24
CA TRP A 87 11.79 -16.76 4.98
C TRP A 87 12.91 -17.49 4.26
N LEU A 88 14.09 -16.88 4.17
CA LEU A 88 15.25 -17.44 3.47
C LEU A 88 15.74 -18.72 4.16
N GLU A 89 15.75 -18.75 5.49
CA GLU A 89 16.10 -19.93 6.27
C GLU A 89 15.10 -21.07 6.05
N LEU A 90 13.80 -20.79 6.07
CA LEU A 90 12.77 -21.81 5.82
C LEU A 90 12.90 -22.42 4.41
N VAL A 91 13.10 -21.60 3.38
CA VAL A 91 13.14 -22.08 2.00
C VAL A 91 14.49 -22.74 1.66
N PHE A 92 15.60 -22.08 1.96
CA PHE A 92 16.92 -22.53 1.53
C PHE A 92 17.68 -23.34 2.59
N GLY A 93 17.36 -23.17 3.88
CA GLY A 93 17.92 -23.94 4.98
C GLY A 93 17.16 -25.22 5.24
N GLU A 94 15.82 -25.12 5.39
CA GLU A 94 14.96 -26.26 5.71
C GLU A 94 14.36 -26.95 4.47
N GLY A 95 14.42 -26.32 3.29
CA GLY A 95 13.97 -26.90 2.03
C GLY A 95 12.45 -26.83 1.80
N LEU A 96 11.75 -25.94 2.52
CA LEU A 96 10.32 -25.74 2.31
C LEU A 96 10.01 -25.12 0.94
N SER A 97 8.82 -25.39 0.43
CA SER A 97 8.32 -24.66 -0.74
C SER A 97 8.19 -23.17 -0.42
N ALA A 98 8.46 -22.32 -1.42
CA ALA A 98 8.26 -20.88 -1.32
C ALA A 98 6.83 -20.51 -0.90
N GLU A 99 5.85 -21.34 -1.26
CA GLU A 99 4.44 -21.16 -0.88
C GLU A 99 4.23 -21.40 0.62
N GLU A 100 4.82 -22.46 1.17
CA GLU A 100 4.69 -22.82 2.59
C GLU A 100 5.42 -21.82 3.50
N ALA A 101 6.61 -21.36 3.08
CA ALA A 101 7.36 -20.35 3.81
C ALA A 101 6.62 -19.00 3.84
N SER A 102 5.96 -18.63 2.74
CA SER A 102 5.16 -17.40 2.69
C SER A 102 3.87 -17.50 3.52
N ALA A 103 3.32 -18.71 3.69
CA ALA A 103 2.17 -18.94 4.57
C ALA A 103 2.55 -18.80 6.05
N ARG A 104 3.67 -19.41 6.48
CA ARG A 104 4.11 -19.35 7.89
C ARG A 104 4.43 -17.94 8.38
N ILE A 105 4.92 -17.07 7.50
CA ILE A 105 5.17 -15.66 7.84
C ILE A 105 3.86 -14.86 7.98
N ARG A 106 2.76 -15.28 7.35
CA ARG A 106 1.45 -14.64 7.57
C ARG A 106 0.83 -15.02 8.89
N ASP A 107 1.11 -16.23 9.39
CA ASP A 107 0.55 -16.71 10.66
C ASP A 107 1.32 -16.14 11.87
N GLU A 108 2.57 -15.73 11.69
CA GLU A 108 3.33 -14.92 12.63
C GLU A 108 3.07 -13.43 12.37
N GLU A 109 1.86 -12.96 12.72
CA GLU A 109 1.59 -11.52 12.81
C GLU A 109 2.68 -10.87 13.68
N PRO A 110 3.44 -9.88 13.18
CA PRO A 110 4.33 -9.11 14.03
C PRO A 110 3.44 -8.32 14.99
N ASP A 111 3.53 -8.67 16.27
CA ASP A 111 2.79 -8.07 17.39
C ASP A 111 2.97 -6.54 17.36
N GLY A 112 1.99 -5.81 16.84
CA GLY A 112 2.18 -4.38 16.56
C GLY A 112 1.03 -3.69 15.85
N ASN A 113 -0.09 -3.50 16.57
CA ASN A 113 -1.25 -2.66 16.25
C ASN A 113 -2.39 -3.34 15.46
N VAL A 114 -3.07 -4.28 16.14
CA VAL A 114 -4.48 -4.55 15.90
C VAL A 114 -5.26 -3.35 16.43
N SER A 115 -5.64 -2.43 15.54
CA SER A 115 -6.82 -1.60 15.77
C SER A 115 -8.02 -2.52 15.63
N GLU A 116 -8.43 -3.13 16.74
CA GLU A 116 -9.77 -3.69 16.92
C GLU A 116 -10.79 -2.60 16.58
N ALA A 117 -11.41 -2.72 15.41
CA ALA A 117 -12.79 -2.31 15.22
C ALA A 117 -13.62 -3.60 15.24
N THR A 118 -13.82 -4.14 16.44
CA THR A 118 -15.04 -4.89 16.73
C THR A 118 -16.17 -3.86 16.77
N ASP A 119 -17.12 -3.96 15.85
CA ASP A 119 -18.49 -3.53 16.13
C ASP A 119 -19.42 -4.66 15.70
N ASP A 120 -20.12 -5.13 16.72
CA ASP A 120 -20.95 -6.31 16.86
C ASP A 120 -22.04 -6.52 15.81
N GLU A 121 -22.36 -7.79 15.59
CA GLU A 121 -23.73 -8.20 15.25
C GLU A 121 -24.67 -7.81 16.40
N GLU A 122 -25.55 -6.83 16.19
CA GLU A 122 -26.81 -6.76 16.93
C GLU A 122 -27.99 -7.02 15.99
N LEU A 123 -28.54 -8.23 16.12
CA LEU A 123 -29.93 -8.53 15.80
C LEU A 123 -30.84 -7.70 16.69
N ASN A 124 -31.64 -6.81 16.11
CA ASN A 124 -32.85 -6.36 16.78
C ASN A 124 -34.03 -6.36 15.81
N GLY A 125 -34.94 -7.30 16.03
CA GLY A 125 -36.28 -7.26 15.46
C GLY A 125 -37.17 -6.39 16.32
N ASN A 126 -37.95 -5.51 15.68
CA ASN A 126 -39.24 -5.16 16.24
C ASN A 126 -40.27 -5.02 15.11
N ALA A 127 -41.42 -5.64 15.35
CA ALA A 127 -42.60 -5.65 14.51
C ALA A 127 -43.39 -4.34 14.64
N SER A 128 -44.09 -3.96 13.58
CA SER A 128 -45.41 -3.31 13.67
C SER A 128 -46.11 -3.35 12.32
N GLU A 129 -47.19 -4.11 12.28
CA GLU A 129 -48.27 -4.11 11.27
C GLU A 129 -48.99 -2.75 11.19
N SER A 130 -49.48 -2.40 9.99
CA SER A 130 -50.78 -1.75 9.68
C SER A 130 -50.73 -1.23 8.23
N GLU A 131 -51.39 -1.86 7.25
CA GLU A 131 -52.80 -1.66 6.84
C GLU A 131 -53.04 -0.43 5.93
N ALA A 132 -53.85 -0.68 4.88
CA ALA A 132 -54.67 0.25 4.08
C ALA A 132 -53.93 1.23 3.13
N THR A 133 -53.94 1.02 1.81
CA THR A 133 -54.95 1.39 0.77
C THR A 133 -54.92 2.85 0.33
N ASP A 134 -55.49 3.07 -0.87
CA ASP A 134 -55.78 4.31 -1.59
C ASP A 134 -54.68 4.71 -2.61
N ASP A 135 -54.82 4.46 -3.91
CA ASP A 135 -55.83 4.84 -4.93
C ASP A 135 -55.23 5.87 -5.90
N GLU A 136 -55.65 5.76 -7.16
CA GLU A 136 -55.88 6.82 -8.18
C GLU A 136 -55.06 8.14 -8.14
N GLU A 137 -54.69 8.83 -9.23
CA GLU A 137 -55.09 8.81 -10.63
C GLU A 137 -54.15 9.76 -11.41
N LEU A 138 -54.34 9.74 -12.72
CA LEU A 138 -53.80 10.64 -13.73
C LEU A 138 -54.20 12.12 -13.54
N ASN A 139 -53.27 13.04 -13.81
CA ASN A 139 -53.38 14.30 -14.58
C ASN A 139 -52.26 15.24 -14.11
N GLY A 140 -51.59 16.04 -14.95
CA GLY A 140 -52.09 16.77 -16.10
C GLY A 140 -52.24 18.25 -15.73
N ASN A 141 -51.68 19.12 -16.56
CA ASN A 141 -51.67 20.60 -16.53
C ASN A 141 -50.73 21.29 -15.51
N ALA A 142 -49.74 22.09 -15.93
CA ALA A 142 -49.72 23.29 -16.79
C ALA A 142 -49.87 24.60 -15.99
N SER A 143 -49.15 25.62 -16.50
CA SER A 143 -49.19 27.05 -16.15
C SER A 143 -48.45 27.39 -14.84
N GLU A 144 -47.73 28.49 -14.69
CA GLU A 144 -47.37 29.61 -15.57
C GLU A 144 -46.38 30.49 -14.78
N ALA A 145 -45.58 31.29 -15.50
CA ALA A 145 -45.13 32.64 -15.11
C ALA A 145 -44.27 32.81 -13.82
N THR A 146 -43.25 33.66 -13.73
CA THR A 146 -42.72 34.76 -14.58
C THR A 146 -41.44 35.29 -13.93
N ASP A 147 -40.59 35.86 -14.78
CA ASP A 147 -39.77 37.07 -14.64
C ASP A 147 -38.63 37.25 -13.62
N GLY A 148 -37.60 37.93 -14.15
CA GLY A 148 -36.46 38.51 -13.46
C GLY A 148 -35.14 37.99 -14.05
N GLU A 149 -34.80 38.28 -15.31
CA GLU A 149 -34.24 39.56 -15.78
C GLU A 149 -33.10 40.06 -14.88
N GLU A 150 -31.85 39.84 -15.30
CA GLU A 150 -30.90 40.94 -15.53
C GLU A 150 -29.85 40.50 -16.56
N ALA A 151 -29.70 41.35 -17.58
CA ALA A 151 -28.56 41.49 -18.46
C ALA A 151 -27.28 41.75 -17.62
N ASP A 152 -26.05 41.64 -18.11
CA ASP A 152 -25.55 42.23 -19.33
C ASP A 152 -24.09 41.79 -19.52
N ASP A 153 -23.61 42.04 -20.73
CA ASP A 153 -22.23 42.36 -21.07
C ASP A 153 -21.29 41.17 -21.33
N SER A 154 -21.15 40.76 -22.60
CA SER A 154 -20.16 41.26 -23.59
C SER A 154 -18.81 40.53 -23.42
N ALA A 155 -18.00 40.22 -24.43
CA ALA A 155 -18.04 40.20 -25.89
C ALA A 155 -17.03 39.08 -26.26
N ALA A 156 -17.38 38.14 -27.13
CA ALA A 156 -16.91 38.11 -28.50
C ALA A 156 -15.45 38.60 -28.71
N GLU A 157 -14.55 37.69 -29.04
CA GLU A 157 -13.65 37.92 -30.17
C GLU A 157 -13.34 36.59 -30.89
N SER A 158 -13.97 36.43 -32.04
CA SER A 158 -13.54 35.55 -33.12
C SER A 158 -12.60 36.35 -34.02
N ALA A 159 -11.48 35.76 -34.43
CA ALA A 159 -10.82 36.02 -35.71
C ALA A 159 -9.75 34.92 -35.87
N GLU A 160 -10.01 33.94 -36.73
CA GLU A 160 -9.36 33.74 -38.04
C GLU A 160 -8.34 32.60 -38.00
#